data_AF-A0A6L2Q1C4-F1
#
_entry.id   AF-A0A6L2Q1C4-F1
#
_cell.length_a   1.000
_cell.length_b   1.000
_cell.length_c   1.000
_cell.angle_alpha   90.00
_cell.angle_beta   90.00
_cell.angle_gamma   90.00
#
_symmetry.space_group_name_H-M   'P 1'
#
loop_
_entity.id
_entity.type
_entity.pdbx_description
1 polymer ?
#
loop_
_entity_poly.entity_id
_entity_poly.type
_entity_poly.pdbx_seq_one_letter_code
_entity_poly.pdbx_strand_id
1 'polypeptide(L)'
;MTASDTEDVPVPKRKSDPKIWKKNMLKQKCRHKCMLDLSQASKDILMTQFNEMGSKNAQDSYLAGLISVSIPARQRHWLDEARKPHSVAFHYQVKVGNFVKVICKQAFLSLHDISPSRLRRGVSPTDKRGGRRETWCKLKGLKEQIKEHIMSYPFRVAHYGESGKKARYLNSDLSVKIMWKMYLQKYEPESYLSQETPDTRFKPQITYEYFLRFYKENFSYPFGCPRTDVCALCEKLKLEI
;
A
#
# COMPACT_ATOMS: atom_id res chain seq x y z
N MET A 1 1.23 -25.66 -25.56
CA MET A 1 2.61 -25.17 -25.39
C MET A 1 2.77 -23.95 -26.27
N THR A 2 2.52 -22.76 -25.73
CA THR A 2 2.73 -21.49 -26.44
C THR A 2 3.45 -20.56 -25.47
N ALA A 3 4.79 -20.58 -25.55
CA ALA A 3 5.63 -19.62 -24.85
C ALA A 3 5.32 -18.23 -25.42
N SER A 4 4.84 -17.34 -24.57
CA SER A 4 4.63 -15.94 -24.91
C SER A 4 5.94 -15.22 -24.63
N ASP A 5 6.68 -14.94 -25.69
CA ASP A 5 7.86 -14.09 -25.67
C ASP A 5 7.48 -12.72 -25.07
N THR A 6 7.99 -12.46 -23.88
CA THR A 6 7.91 -11.14 -23.26
C THR A 6 9.17 -10.41 -23.68
N GLU A 7 9.04 -9.60 -24.72
CA GLU A 7 10.11 -8.71 -25.17
C GLU A 7 10.51 -7.78 -24.02
N ASP A 8 11.78 -7.89 -23.60
CA ASP A 8 12.41 -7.07 -22.59
C ASP A 8 12.46 -5.61 -23.09
N VAL A 9 11.59 -4.76 -22.55
CA VAL A 9 11.57 -3.33 -22.88
C VAL A 9 12.86 -2.69 -22.33
N PRO A 10 13.69 -2.04 -23.17
CA PRO A 10 14.93 -1.42 -22.73
C PRO A 10 14.67 -0.38 -21.64
N VAL A 11 15.28 -0.58 -20.46
CA VAL A 11 15.19 0.37 -19.36
C VAL A 11 15.84 1.70 -19.80
N PRO A 12 15.14 2.83 -19.71
CA PRO A 12 15.69 4.11 -20.12
C PRO A 12 16.95 4.42 -19.31
N LYS A 13 18.06 4.68 -20.01
CA LYS A 13 19.33 5.13 -19.42
C LYS A 13 19.04 6.34 -18.53
N ARG A 14 19.40 6.24 -17.25
CA ARG A 14 19.20 7.34 -16.30
C ARG A 14 19.96 8.56 -16.81
N LYS A 15 19.25 9.66 -17.07
CA LYS A 15 19.89 10.97 -17.17
C LYS A 15 20.48 11.25 -15.79
N SER A 16 21.81 11.28 -15.70
CA SER A 16 22.51 11.65 -14.48
C SER A 16 22.16 13.10 -14.16
N ASP A 17 21.32 13.32 -13.15
CA ASP A 17 20.95 14.66 -12.74
C ASP A 17 22.17 15.39 -12.17
N PRO A 18 22.65 16.46 -12.82
CA PRO A 18 23.92 17.05 -12.48
C PRO A 18 23.90 17.90 -11.18
N LYS A 19 22.84 17.81 -10.37
CA LYS A 19 22.71 18.58 -9.13
C LYS A 19 22.99 17.77 -7.86
N ILE A 20 22.97 16.43 -7.91
CA ILE A 20 23.20 15.57 -6.74
C ILE A 20 24.69 15.20 -6.59
N TRP A 21 25.40 14.94 -7.70
CA TRP A 21 26.80 14.47 -7.72
C TRP A 21 27.84 15.48 -7.19
N LYS A 22 27.69 16.78 -7.45
CA LYS A 22 28.71 17.79 -7.06
C LYS A 22 28.82 18.04 -5.55
N LYS A 23 27.82 17.69 -4.74
CA LYS A 23 27.85 17.98 -3.29
C LYS A 23 28.51 16.90 -2.44
N ASN A 24 28.71 15.69 -2.99
CA ASN A 24 29.22 14.54 -2.25
C ASN A 24 30.65 14.09 -2.65
N MET A 25 31.27 14.72 -3.64
CA MET A 25 32.58 14.27 -4.13
C MET A 25 33.78 14.61 -3.23
N LEU A 26 33.66 15.50 -2.22
CA LEU A 26 34.85 16.04 -1.54
C LEU A 26 34.66 16.39 -0.05
N LYS A 27 33.93 15.60 0.73
CA LYS A 27 34.10 15.62 2.21
C LYS A 27 34.58 14.28 2.75
N GLN A 28 35.81 13.97 2.33
CA GLN A 28 36.97 13.62 3.17
C GLN A 28 36.72 13.55 4.69
N LYS A 29 35.91 12.58 5.15
CA LYS A 29 36.00 12.00 6.50
C LYS A 29 35.85 10.48 6.45
N CYS A 30 36.16 9.86 5.31
CA CYS A 30 36.32 8.40 5.28
C CYS A 30 37.68 8.06 5.89
N ARG A 31 37.68 7.60 7.15
CA ARG A 31 38.91 7.17 7.86
C ARG A 31 39.70 6.12 7.08
N HIS A 32 39.01 5.30 6.30
CA HIS A 32 39.57 4.19 5.52
C HIS A 32 39.87 4.54 4.06
N LYS A 33 39.77 5.82 3.66
CA LYS A 33 40.09 6.32 2.30
C LYS A 33 39.56 5.44 1.15
N CYS A 34 38.40 4.80 1.32
CA CYS A 34 37.91 3.72 0.46
C CYS A 34 37.83 4.09 -1.03
N MET A 35 37.51 5.35 -1.35
CA MET A 35 37.41 5.85 -2.74
C MET A 35 38.77 6.18 -3.36
N LEU A 36 39.80 6.45 -2.57
CA LEU A 36 41.16 6.71 -3.05
C LEU A 36 41.90 5.39 -3.28
N ASP A 37 41.68 4.41 -2.41
CA ASP A 37 42.33 3.10 -2.50
C ASP A 37 41.72 2.18 -3.59
N LEU A 38 40.76 2.67 -4.36
CA LEU A 38 40.18 1.96 -5.50
C LEU A 38 40.60 2.68 -6.79
N SER A 39 41.23 1.93 -7.70
CA SER A 39 41.60 2.47 -9.02
C SER A 39 40.36 2.95 -9.78
N GLN A 40 40.52 3.92 -10.66
CA GLN A 40 39.40 4.43 -11.45
C GLN A 40 38.82 3.33 -12.35
N ALA A 41 39.68 2.54 -13.01
CA ALA A 41 39.26 1.40 -13.83
C ALA A 41 38.39 0.39 -13.04
N SER A 42 38.76 0.08 -11.79
CA SER A 42 37.96 -0.82 -10.95
C SER A 42 36.58 -0.24 -10.61
N LYS A 43 36.47 1.08 -10.41
CA LYS A 43 35.19 1.75 -10.15
C LYS A 43 34.30 1.70 -11.39
N ASP A 44 34.88 1.93 -12.55
CA ASP A 44 34.15 1.94 -13.82
C ASP A 44 33.62 0.54 -14.15
N ILE A 45 34.41 -0.51 -13.89
CA ILE A 45 33.96 -1.91 -14.02
C ILE A 45 32.77 -2.20 -13.09
N LEU A 46 32.88 -1.86 -11.80
CA LEU A 46 31.81 -2.08 -10.82
C LEU A 46 30.52 -1.35 -11.21
N MET A 47 30.64 -0.10 -11.65
CA MET A 47 29.50 0.70 -12.10
C MET A 47 28.88 0.13 -13.38
N THR A 48 29.71 -0.36 -14.32
CA THR A 48 29.26 -0.96 -15.57
C THR A 48 28.49 -2.24 -15.30
N GLN A 49 29.07 -3.17 -14.51
CA GLN A 49 28.40 -4.40 -14.07
C GLN A 49 27.08 -4.11 -13.36
N PHE A 50 27.04 -3.05 -12.53
CA PHE A 50 25.82 -2.67 -11.83
C PHE A 50 24.72 -2.17 -12.78
N ASN A 51 25.09 -1.39 -13.79
CA ASN A 51 24.15 -0.82 -14.75
C ASN A 51 23.70 -1.82 -15.82
N GLU A 52 24.53 -2.81 -16.15
CA GLU A 52 24.20 -3.90 -17.06
C GLU A 52 23.19 -4.89 -16.47
N MET A 53 22.98 -4.89 -15.16
CA MET A 53 21.90 -5.66 -14.55
C MET A 53 20.54 -5.11 -14.99
N GLY A 54 19.89 -5.83 -15.91
CA GLY A 54 18.70 -5.37 -16.63
C GLY A 54 17.47 -5.05 -15.76
N SER A 55 17.30 -5.71 -14.61
CA SER A 55 16.17 -5.44 -13.71
C SER A 55 16.59 -4.82 -12.39
N LYS A 56 15.72 -3.96 -11.84
CA LYS A 56 15.90 -3.35 -10.51
C LYS A 56 15.99 -4.42 -9.42
N ASN A 57 15.25 -5.52 -9.55
CA ASN A 57 15.30 -6.63 -8.60
C ASN A 57 16.67 -7.32 -8.64
N ALA A 58 17.26 -7.51 -9.83
CA ALA A 58 18.61 -8.05 -9.98
C ALA A 58 19.65 -7.13 -9.34
N GLN A 59 19.54 -5.81 -9.57
CA GLN A 59 20.39 -4.81 -8.91
C GLN A 59 20.30 -4.88 -7.39
N ASP A 60 19.08 -4.93 -6.84
CA ASP A 60 18.86 -4.94 -5.38
C ASP A 60 19.35 -6.26 -4.76
N SER A 61 19.19 -7.40 -5.45
CA SER A 61 19.76 -8.69 -5.04
C SER A 61 21.29 -8.70 -5.04
N TYR A 62 21.91 -8.10 -6.06
CA TYR A 62 23.37 -7.93 -6.11
C TYR A 62 23.87 -7.08 -4.94
N LEU A 63 23.22 -5.94 -4.67
CA LEU A 63 23.59 -5.09 -3.53
C LEU A 63 23.44 -5.83 -2.20
N ALA A 64 22.38 -6.63 -2.04
CA ALA A 64 22.18 -7.44 -0.84
C ALA A 64 23.29 -8.48 -0.65
N GLY A 65 23.75 -9.13 -1.74
CA GLY A 65 24.86 -10.09 -1.69
C GLY A 65 26.22 -9.47 -1.33
N LEU A 66 26.35 -8.15 -1.44
CA LEU A 66 27.54 -7.40 -1.04
C LEU A 66 27.49 -6.86 0.40
N ILE A 67 26.40 -7.13 1.12
CA ILE A 67 26.20 -6.67 2.50
C ILE A 67 26.18 -7.88 3.41
N SER A 68 27.11 -7.94 4.36
CA SER A 68 27.08 -8.94 5.43
C SER A 68 26.60 -8.32 6.73
N VAL A 69 25.88 -9.12 7.51
CA VAL A 69 25.23 -8.72 8.76
C VAL A 69 25.85 -9.52 9.89
N SER A 70 26.30 -8.84 10.96
CA SER A 70 26.89 -9.48 12.12
C SER A 70 26.37 -8.87 13.41
N ILE A 71 26.23 -9.67 14.47
CA ILE A 71 25.93 -9.17 15.81
C ILE A 71 27.21 -8.59 16.42
N PRO A 72 27.21 -7.36 16.97
CA PRO A 72 28.40 -6.78 17.59
C PRO A 72 28.91 -7.63 18.76
N ALA A 73 30.16 -8.09 18.68
CA ALA A 73 30.77 -8.97 19.69
C ALA A 73 30.94 -8.30 21.07
N ARG A 74 30.99 -6.96 21.12
CA ARG A 74 31.12 -6.19 22.36
C ARG A 74 30.02 -5.15 22.45
N GLN A 75 29.13 -5.30 23.43
CA GLN A 75 28.20 -4.24 23.81
C GLN A 75 28.91 -3.32 24.80
N ARG A 76 28.95 -2.03 24.51
CA ARG A 76 29.45 -1.03 25.47
C ARG A 76 28.35 -0.79 26.50
N HIS A 77 28.69 -0.89 27.77
CA HIS A 77 27.82 -0.42 28.84
C HIS A 77 27.70 1.10 28.70
N TRP A 78 26.50 1.60 28.38
CA TRP A 78 26.25 3.02 28.28
C TRP A 78 25.67 3.51 29.62
N LEU A 79 26.17 4.65 30.11
CA LEU A 79 25.64 5.35 31.28
C LEU A 79 24.26 6.00 31.02
N ASP A 80 23.81 6.03 29.77
CA ASP A 80 22.64 6.77 29.31
C ASP A 80 21.64 5.80 28.67
N GLU A 81 20.56 5.47 29.39
CA GLU A 81 19.51 4.53 28.96
C GLU A 81 18.83 4.93 27.65
N ALA A 82 18.90 6.21 27.27
CA ALA A 82 18.31 6.72 26.04
C ALA A 82 18.99 6.19 24.76
N ARG A 83 20.27 5.79 24.83
CA ARG A 83 21.03 5.30 23.67
C ARG A 83 21.03 3.78 23.61
N LYS A 84 19.98 3.21 23.02
CA LYS A 84 19.93 1.77 22.72
C LYS A 84 21.10 1.40 21.80
N PRO A 85 21.93 0.40 22.16
CA PRO A 85 23.02 -0.04 21.31
C PRO A 85 22.46 -0.59 19.98
N HIS A 86 23.24 -0.45 18.91
CA HIS A 86 22.91 -1.13 17.67
C HIS A 86 22.96 -2.64 17.91
N SER A 87 21.82 -3.32 17.71
CA SER A 87 21.72 -4.78 17.82
C SER A 87 22.46 -5.51 16.70
N VAL A 88 22.77 -4.80 15.61
CA VAL A 88 23.30 -5.36 14.38
C VAL A 88 24.33 -4.40 13.76
N ALA A 89 25.42 -4.96 13.23
CA ALA A 89 26.40 -4.27 12.41
C ALA A 89 26.30 -4.72 10.94
N PHE A 90 26.40 -3.76 10.03
CA PHE A 90 26.40 -3.98 8.57
C PHE A 90 27.80 -3.74 8.02
N HIS A 91 28.30 -4.69 7.24
CA HIS A 91 29.57 -4.58 6.53
C HIS A 91 29.33 -4.53 5.03
N TYR A 92 29.90 -3.54 4.36
CA TYR A 92 29.74 -3.33 2.92
C TYR A 92 31.00 -3.79 2.21
N GLN A 93 30.85 -4.62 1.18
CA GLN A 93 31.96 -5.22 0.46
C GLN A 93 31.81 -4.98 -1.05
N VAL A 94 32.92 -4.94 -1.77
CA VAL A 94 32.95 -4.92 -3.23
C VAL A 94 33.94 -5.96 -3.74
N LYS A 95 33.62 -6.60 -4.87
CA LYS A 95 34.48 -7.59 -5.51
C LYS A 95 35.23 -6.92 -6.67
N VAL A 96 36.55 -6.87 -6.60
CA VAL A 96 37.40 -6.32 -7.66
C VAL A 96 38.33 -7.43 -8.13
N GLY A 97 38.00 -8.02 -9.28
CA GLY A 97 38.67 -9.25 -9.74
C GLY A 97 38.52 -10.37 -8.71
N ASN A 98 39.64 -10.88 -8.21
CA ASN A 98 39.68 -11.98 -7.25
C ASN A 98 39.69 -11.55 -5.78
N PHE A 99 39.66 -10.23 -5.50
CA PHE A 99 39.76 -9.72 -4.14
C PHE A 99 38.45 -9.09 -3.67
N VAL A 100 38.12 -9.33 -2.40
CA VAL A 100 36.98 -8.71 -1.71
C VAL A 100 37.51 -7.56 -0.85
N LYS A 101 36.98 -6.36 -1.07
CA LYS A 101 37.36 -5.17 -0.31
C LYS A 101 36.21 -4.67 0.54
N VAL A 102 36.44 -4.52 1.84
CA VAL A 102 35.49 -3.88 2.76
C VAL A 102 35.57 -2.37 2.60
N ILE A 103 34.42 -1.72 2.43
CA ILE A 103 34.32 -0.28 2.25
C ILE A 103 33.28 0.33 3.20
N CYS A 104 33.36 1.64 3.43
CA CYS A 104 32.35 2.32 4.22
C CYS A 104 31.03 2.44 3.46
N LYS A 105 29.92 2.59 4.21
CA LYS A 105 28.59 2.82 3.64
C LYS A 105 28.56 3.95 2.61
N GLN A 106 29.25 5.06 2.89
CA GLN A 106 29.24 6.22 2.01
C GLN A 106 29.93 5.91 0.67
N ALA A 107 31.06 5.22 0.70
CA ALA A 107 31.74 4.78 -0.51
C ALA A 107 30.87 3.80 -1.30
N PHE A 108 30.22 2.85 -0.61
CA PHE A 108 29.31 1.90 -1.25
C PHE A 108 28.15 2.58 -1.97
N LEU A 109 27.51 3.57 -1.34
CA LEU A 109 26.45 4.37 -1.94
C LEU A 109 26.93 5.15 -3.17
N SER A 110 28.11 5.78 -3.07
CA SER A 110 28.69 6.55 -4.16
C SER A 110 29.14 5.70 -5.34
N LEU A 111 29.68 4.50 -5.10
CA LEU A 111 30.15 3.59 -6.16
C LEU A 111 29.01 3.09 -7.05
N HIS A 112 27.82 2.86 -6.48
CA HIS A 112 26.66 2.34 -7.21
C HIS A 112 25.63 3.43 -7.58
N ASP A 113 25.92 4.70 -7.27
CA ASP A 113 25.01 5.84 -7.42
C ASP A 113 23.58 5.56 -6.90
N ILE A 114 23.52 5.10 -5.64
CA ILE A 114 22.27 4.76 -4.97
C ILE A 114 22.03 5.64 -3.75
N SER A 115 20.75 5.86 -3.44
CA SER A 115 20.34 6.57 -2.23
C SER A 115 20.34 5.65 -0.99
N PRO A 116 20.57 6.20 0.23
CA PRO A 116 20.53 5.41 1.47
C PRO A 116 19.23 4.65 1.71
N SER A 117 18.11 5.13 1.16
CA SER A 117 16.80 4.47 1.31
C SER A 117 16.73 3.12 0.60
N ARG A 118 17.56 2.92 -0.43
CA ARG A 118 17.63 1.67 -1.19
C ARG A 118 18.28 0.53 -0.40
N LEU A 119 19.21 0.85 0.50
CA LEU A 119 19.88 -0.13 1.39
C LEU A 119 19.06 -0.54 2.62
N ARG A 120 18.02 0.22 3.00
CA ARG A 120 17.25 -0.04 4.23
C ARG A 120 16.38 -1.30 4.16
N ARG A 121 16.27 -1.92 2.98
CA ARG A 121 15.42 -3.07 2.72
C ARG A 121 16.33 -4.29 2.60
N GLY A 122 16.49 -5.04 3.70
CA GLY A 122 17.37 -6.22 3.77
C GLY A 122 16.96 -7.38 2.85
N VAL A 123 15.81 -7.27 2.18
CA VAL A 123 15.31 -8.17 1.16
C VAL A 123 14.85 -7.32 -0.01
N SER A 124 15.26 -7.64 -1.24
CA SER A 124 14.79 -7.01 -2.47
C SER A 124 13.28 -7.25 -2.61
N PRO A 125 12.41 -6.24 -2.37
CA PRO A 125 10.98 -6.42 -2.57
C PRO A 125 10.73 -6.45 -4.06
N THR A 126 9.93 -7.42 -4.53
CA THR A 126 9.50 -7.47 -5.94
C THR A 126 8.94 -6.11 -6.34
N ASP A 127 9.53 -5.47 -7.37
CA ASP A 127 8.98 -4.22 -7.89
C ASP A 127 7.56 -4.44 -8.43
N LYS A 128 6.57 -3.76 -7.83
CA LYS A 128 5.16 -3.82 -8.23
C LYS A 128 4.71 -2.57 -9.00
N ARG A 129 5.64 -1.69 -9.42
CA ARG A 129 5.32 -0.54 -10.26
C ARG A 129 4.78 -1.02 -11.61
N GLY A 130 3.78 -0.32 -12.15
CA GLY A 130 3.16 -0.69 -13.43
C GLY A 130 2.22 -1.90 -13.38
N GLY A 131 2.13 -2.63 -12.25
CA GLY A 131 1.18 -3.71 -12.10
C GLY A 131 -0.27 -3.20 -12.19
N ARG A 132 -1.10 -3.87 -13.01
CA ARG A 132 -2.54 -3.62 -13.04
C ARG A 132 -3.08 -3.83 -11.62
N ARG A 133 -3.60 -2.77 -11.02
CA ARG A 133 -4.27 -2.86 -9.71
C ARG A 133 -5.47 -3.79 -9.89
N GLU A 134 -5.37 -5.04 -9.42
CA GLU A 134 -6.49 -5.98 -9.29
C GLU A 134 -7.71 -5.38 -8.57
N THR A 135 -7.48 -4.27 -7.86
CA THR A 135 -8.46 -3.44 -7.19
C THR A 135 -9.64 -3.06 -8.07
N TRP A 136 -9.47 -2.81 -9.38
CA TRP A 136 -10.56 -2.30 -10.23
C TRP A 136 -11.67 -3.32 -10.51
N CYS A 137 -11.32 -4.58 -10.83
CA CYS A 137 -12.33 -5.63 -11.06
C CYS A 137 -13.00 -6.07 -9.76
N LYS A 138 -12.22 -6.21 -8.68
CA LYS A 138 -12.74 -6.49 -7.32
C LYS A 138 -13.71 -5.38 -6.86
N LEU A 139 -13.37 -4.12 -7.12
CA LEU A 139 -14.22 -2.98 -6.79
C LEU A 139 -15.54 -2.96 -7.56
N LYS A 140 -15.57 -3.41 -8.82
CA LYS A 140 -16.80 -3.46 -9.62
C LYS A 140 -17.81 -4.47 -9.05
N GLY A 141 -17.35 -5.68 -8.70
CA GLY A 141 -18.21 -6.70 -8.08
C GLY A 141 -18.77 -6.23 -6.73
N LEU A 142 -17.91 -5.64 -5.89
CA LEU A 142 -18.32 -5.11 -4.59
C LEU A 142 -19.36 -3.98 -4.71
N LYS A 143 -19.28 -3.12 -5.73
CA LYS A 143 -20.27 -2.06 -5.95
C LYS A 143 -21.65 -2.61 -6.29
N GLU A 144 -21.74 -3.61 -7.17
CA GLU A 144 -23.03 -4.20 -7.51
C GLU A 144 -23.63 -4.93 -6.30
N GLN A 145 -22.79 -5.63 -5.54
CA GLN A 145 -23.20 -6.30 -4.30
C GLN A 145 -23.76 -5.31 -3.25
N ILE A 146 -23.11 -4.16 -3.04
CA ILE A 146 -23.65 -3.11 -2.14
C ILE A 146 -24.98 -2.58 -2.66
N LYS A 147 -25.10 -2.38 -3.97
CA LYS A 147 -26.31 -1.85 -4.62
C LYS A 147 -27.48 -2.82 -4.48
N GLU A 148 -27.27 -4.10 -4.77
CA GLU A 148 -28.27 -5.17 -4.56
C GLU A 148 -28.70 -5.26 -3.10
N HIS A 149 -27.75 -5.17 -2.17
CA HIS A 149 -28.04 -5.16 -0.74
C HIS A 149 -28.95 -3.98 -0.36
N ILE A 150 -28.63 -2.76 -0.79
CA ILE A 150 -29.45 -1.56 -0.52
C ILE A 150 -30.83 -1.66 -1.19
N MET A 151 -30.92 -2.22 -2.40
CA MET A 151 -32.19 -2.39 -3.13
C MET A 151 -33.09 -3.49 -2.55
N SER A 152 -32.53 -4.42 -1.75
CA SER A 152 -33.30 -5.48 -1.11
C SER A 152 -34.19 -5.00 0.05
N TYR A 153 -33.97 -3.80 0.58
CA TYR A 153 -34.76 -3.26 1.67
C TYR A 153 -36.13 -2.77 1.18
N PRO A 154 -37.23 -3.08 1.91
CA PRO A 154 -38.53 -2.54 1.58
C PRO A 154 -38.55 -1.02 1.78
N PHE A 155 -39.16 -0.30 0.84
CA PHE A 155 -39.35 1.14 0.92
C PHE A 155 -40.83 1.50 0.86
N ARG A 156 -41.20 2.59 1.51
CA ARG A 156 -42.51 3.24 1.35
C ARG A 156 -42.39 4.35 0.32
N VAL A 157 -43.40 4.49 -0.51
CA VAL A 157 -43.47 5.56 -1.51
C VAL A 157 -44.42 6.63 -0.97
N ALA A 158 -43.98 7.88 -0.91
CA ALA A 158 -44.87 8.93 -0.46
C ALA A 158 -46.04 9.11 -1.42
N HIS A 159 -47.24 9.23 -0.85
CA HIS A 159 -48.48 9.45 -1.60
C HIS A 159 -48.57 10.90 -2.05
N TYR A 160 -48.18 11.82 -1.17
CA TYR A 160 -48.11 13.24 -1.44
C TYR A 160 -46.71 13.60 -1.94
N GLY A 161 -46.63 14.03 -3.20
CA GLY A 161 -45.40 14.45 -3.84
C GLY A 161 -45.71 15.19 -5.12
N GLU A 162 -44.78 16.04 -5.55
CA GLU A 162 -44.88 16.76 -6.81
C GLU A 162 -44.99 15.78 -7.99
N SER A 163 -45.90 16.06 -8.92
CA SER A 163 -46.23 15.19 -10.05
C SER A 163 -44.97 14.76 -10.82
N GLY A 164 -44.59 13.49 -10.67
CA GLY A 164 -43.48 12.86 -11.40
C GLY A 164 -42.33 12.31 -10.54
N LYS A 165 -42.17 12.72 -9.28
CA LYS A 165 -41.11 12.20 -8.39
C LYS A 165 -41.67 11.84 -7.01
N LYS A 166 -42.22 10.62 -6.89
CA LYS A 166 -42.60 10.10 -5.58
C LYS A 166 -41.35 9.73 -4.78
N ALA A 167 -41.16 10.36 -3.62
CA ALA A 167 -40.04 10.08 -2.74
C ALA A 167 -40.14 8.65 -2.16
N ARG A 168 -39.00 7.98 -2.03
CA ARG A 168 -38.89 6.64 -1.42
C ARG A 168 -38.25 6.76 -0.04
N TYR A 169 -38.93 6.22 0.96
CA TYR A 169 -38.53 6.26 2.35
C TYR A 169 -38.20 4.86 2.85
N LEU A 170 -37.04 4.71 3.49
CA LEU A 170 -36.69 3.51 4.23
C LEU A 170 -37.36 3.51 5.61
N ASN A 171 -37.46 2.34 6.24
CA ASN A 171 -37.97 2.24 7.61
C ASN A 171 -37.16 3.13 8.58
N SER A 172 -37.82 3.77 9.54
CA SER A 172 -37.20 4.59 10.59
C SER A 172 -36.23 3.81 11.47
N ASP A 173 -36.44 2.51 11.62
CA ASP A 173 -35.57 1.64 12.42
C ASP A 173 -34.24 1.33 11.73
N LEU A 174 -34.15 1.60 10.42
CA LEU A 174 -32.93 1.44 9.65
C LEU A 174 -32.09 2.72 9.73
N SER A 175 -30.78 2.53 9.75
CA SER A 175 -29.80 3.59 9.51
C SER A 175 -28.72 3.05 8.60
N VAL A 176 -27.97 3.92 7.93
CA VAL A 176 -26.86 3.50 7.06
C VAL A 176 -25.85 2.62 7.81
N LYS A 177 -25.64 2.88 9.12
CA LYS A 177 -24.78 2.07 9.99
C LYS A 177 -25.36 0.68 10.22
N ILE A 178 -26.67 0.56 10.46
CA ILE A 178 -27.36 -0.73 10.61
C ILE A 178 -27.33 -1.50 9.30
N MET A 179 -27.57 -0.83 8.16
CA MET A 179 -27.49 -1.45 6.84
C MET A 179 -26.10 -1.99 6.53
N TRP A 180 -25.04 -1.26 6.90
CA TRP A 180 -23.66 -1.72 6.77
C TRP A 180 -23.35 -2.92 7.68
N LYS A 181 -23.86 -2.92 8.93
CA LYS A 181 -23.73 -4.09 9.81
C LYS A 181 -24.40 -5.33 9.22
N MET A 182 -25.62 -5.19 8.71
CA MET A 182 -26.35 -6.27 8.04
C MET A 182 -25.64 -6.73 6.76
N TYR A 183 -25.00 -5.80 6.03
CA TYR A 183 -24.17 -6.14 4.87
C TYR A 183 -23.00 -7.04 5.28
N LEU A 184 -22.26 -6.66 6.31
CA LEU A 184 -21.15 -7.47 6.82
C LEU A 184 -21.63 -8.83 7.31
N GLN A 185 -22.75 -8.89 8.04
CA GLN A 185 -23.32 -10.15 8.51
C GLN A 185 -23.64 -11.11 7.35
N LYS A 186 -24.14 -10.59 6.23
CA LYS A 186 -24.57 -11.39 5.07
C LYS A 186 -23.39 -11.81 4.18
N TYR A 187 -22.40 -10.94 3.98
CA TYR A 187 -21.37 -11.12 2.96
C TYR A 187 -19.94 -11.28 3.50
N GLU A 188 -19.68 -10.84 4.72
CA GLU A 188 -18.37 -10.88 5.38
C GLU A 188 -18.50 -11.27 6.87
N PRO A 189 -19.08 -12.45 7.20
CA PRO A 189 -19.44 -12.81 8.57
C PRO A 189 -18.22 -12.85 9.52
N GLU A 190 -17.05 -13.23 9.02
CA GLU A 190 -15.79 -13.22 9.79
C GLU A 190 -15.42 -11.81 10.27
N SER A 191 -15.64 -10.79 9.43
CA SER A 191 -15.39 -9.38 9.76
C SER A 191 -16.50 -8.75 10.60
N TYR A 192 -17.69 -9.37 10.64
CA TYR A 192 -18.77 -8.98 11.53
C TYR A 192 -18.49 -9.46 12.96
N LEU A 193 -18.09 -10.72 13.13
CA LEU A 193 -17.77 -11.32 14.44
C LEU A 193 -16.55 -10.66 15.11
N SER A 194 -15.59 -10.18 14.32
CA SER A 194 -14.44 -9.43 14.85
C SER A 194 -14.75 -8.00 15.31
N GLN A 195 -15.98 -7.50 15.12
CA GLN A 195 -16.38 -6.22 15.74
C GLN A 195 -16.75 -6.37 17.21
N GLU A 196 -17.12 -7.59 17.63
CA GLU A 196 -17.55 -7.89 19.01
C GLU A 196 -16.37 -8.33 19.89
N THR A 197 -15.26 -8.74 19.28
CA THR A 197 -14.03 -9.15 19.98
C THR A 197 -12.84 -8.32 19.49
N PRO A 198 -11.94 -7.83 20.36
CA PRO A 198 -10.80 -7.00 19.96
C PRO A 198 -9.67 -7.81 19.29
N ASP A 199 -10.01 -8.73 18.38
CA ASP A 199 -9.04 -9.52 17.63
C ASP A 199 -8.79 -8.89 16.25
N THR A 200 -7.67 -8.16 16.14
CA THR A 200 -7.26 -7.32 14.99
C THR A 200 -7.04 -8.05 13.65
N ARG A 201 -7.34 -9.35 13.58
CA ARG A 201 -6.99 -10.21 12.44
C ARG A 201 -7.93 -10.06 11.25
N PHE A 202 -9.19 -9.74 11.48
CA PHE A 202 -10.22 -9.70 10.43
C PHE A 202 -10.70 -8.27 10.23
N LYS A 203 -10.24 -7.67 9.12
CA LYS A 203 -10.64 -6.33 8.69
C LYS A 203 -11.66 -6.44 7.55
N PRO A 204 -12.80 -5.72 7.63
CA PRO A 204 -13.80 -5.75 6.57
C PRO A 204 -13.21 -5.25 5.25
N GLN A 205 -13.60 -5.89 4.14
CA GLN A 205 -13.22 -5.47 2.80
C GLN A 205 -13.85 -4.12 2.46
N ILE A 206 -15.07 -3.88 2.93
CA ILE A 206 -15.77 -2.59 2.81
C ILE A 206 -15.88 -1.91 4.17
N THR A 207 -15.20 -0.77 4.29
CA THR A 207 -15.31 0.07 5.48
C THR A 207 -16.64 0.83 5.50
N TYR A 208 -17.06 1.23 6.71
CA TYR A 208 -18.28 2.02 6.89
C TYR A 208 -18.24 3.32 6.09
N GLU A 209 -17.09 4.02 6.03
CA GLU A 209 -16.96 5.27 5.29
C GLU A 209 -17.18 5.08 3.80
N TYR A 210 -16.67 3.98 3.23
CA TYR A 210 -16.89 3.65 1.83
C TYR A 210 -18.37 3.35 1.57
N PHE A 211 -19.00 2.54 2.42
CA PHE A 211 -20.43 2.21 2.31
C PHE A 211 -21.31 3.46 2.43
N LEU A 212 -21.05 4.33 3.40
CA LEU A 212 -21.77 5.59 3.62
C LEU A 212 -21.64 6.54 2.42
N ARG A 213 -20.43 6.67 1.87
CA ARG A 213 -20.20 7.49 0.67
C ARG A 213 -20.96 6.92 -0.53
N PHE A 214 -20.86 5.61 -0.76
CA PHE A 214 -21.58 4.94 -1.85
C PHE A 214 -23.10 5.12 -1.70
N TYR A 215 -23.63 4.97 -0.48
CA TYR A 215 -25.03 5.22 -0.20
C TYR A 215 -25.43 6.65 -0.57
N LYS A 216 -24.72 7.68 -0.07
CA LYS A 216 -25.05 9.09 -0.35
C LYS A 216 -24.98 9.45 -1.84
N GLU A 217 -24.02 8.88 -2.57
CA GLU A 217 -23.83 9.17 -3.99
C GLU A 217 -24.87 8.48 -4.89
N ASN A 218 -25.35 7.29 -4.51
CA ASN A 218 -26.21 6.45 -5.37
C ASN A 218 -27.65 6.32 -4.86
N PHE A 219 -27.89 6.54 -3.58
CA PHE A 219 -29.16 6.31 -2.88
C PHE A 219 -29.46 7.47 -1.92
N SER A 220 -30.33 8.38 -2.35
CA SER A 220 -30.81 9.46 -1.48
C SER A 220 -32.16 9.11 -0.85
N TYR A 221 -32.25 7.94 -0.18
CA TYR A 221 -33.48 7.52 0.49
C TYR A 221 -33.54 8.07 1.93
N PRO A 222 -34.43 9.02 2.23
CA PRO A 222 -34.69 9.41 3.61
C PRO A 222 -35.18 8.23 4.48
N PHE A 223 -34.89 8.28 5.78
CA PHE A 223 -35.35 7.30 6.77
C PHE A 223 -36.61 7.80 7.48
N GLY A 224 -37.62 6.93 7.61
CA GLY A 224 -38.94 7.26 8.17
C GLY A 224 -39.80 8.06 7.20
N CYS A 225 -41.12 8.08 7.38
CA CYS A 225 -42.05 8.82 6.53
C CYS A 225 -42.52 10.12 7.22
N PRO A 226 -42.82 11.20 6.48
CA PRO A 226 -43.49 12.37 7.05
C PRO A 226 -44.80 11.99 7.73
N ARG A 227 -45.11 12.61 8.88
CA ARG A 227 -46.34 12.35 9.64
C ARG A 227 -47.63 12.64 8.86
N THR A 228 -47.55 13.51 7.85
CA THR A 228 -48.67 13.96 7.01
C THR A 228 -49.01 12.99 5.87
N ASP A 229 -48.32 11.86 5.75
CA ASP A 229 -48.47 10.92 4.62
C ASP A 229 -49.48 9.79 4.89
N VAL A 230 -50.48 10.06 5.71
CA VAL A 230 -51.65 9.20 5.89
C VAL A 230 -52.78 9.82 5.07
N CYS A 231 -53.07 9.26 3.90
CA CYS A 231 -54.21 9.72 3.10
C CYS A 231 -55.52 9.10 3.61
N ALA A 232 -56.64 9.79 3.36
CA ALA A 232 -57.98 9.31 3.75
C ALA A 232 -58.31 7.90 3.21
N LEU A 233 -57.70 7.50 2.08
CA LEU A 233 -57.83 6.15 1.53
C LEU A 233 -57.03 5.10 2.34
N CYS A 234 -55.84 5.45 2.82
CA CYS A 234 -55.04 4.59 3.69
C CYS A 234 -55.69 4.38 5.07
N GLU A 235 -56.43 5.39 5.58
CA GLU A 235 -57.22 5.23 6.80
C GLU A 235 -58.40 4.27 6.61
N LYS A 236 -59.14 4.42 5.51
CA LYS A 236 -60.25 3.50 5.18
C LYS A 236 -59.79 2.05 5.07
N LEU A 237 -58.70 1.79 4.35
CA LEU A 237 -58.15 0.43 4.19
C LEU A 237 -57.66 -0.21 5.50
N LYS A 238 -57.32 0.58 6.52
CA LYS A 238 -56.94 0.05 7.85
C LYS A 238 -58.13 -0.32 8.72
N LEU A 239 -59.32 0.23 8.43
CA LEU A 239 -60.55 -0.02 9.18
C LEU A 239 -61.35 -1.22 8.62
N GLU A 240 -60.99 -1.70 7.44
CA GLU A 240 -61.63 -2.84 6.76
C GLU A 240 -60.93 -4.19 7.02
N ILE A 241 -59.97 -4.23 7.95
CA ILE A 241 -59.28 -5.43 8.45
C ILE A 241 -59.66 -5.64 9.91
#